data_AF-A0A1V0TNA9-F1
#
_entry.id   AF-A0A1V0TNA9-F1
#
_cell.length_a   1.000
_cell.length_b   1.000
_cell.length_c   1.000
_cell.angle_alpha   90.00
_cell.angle_beta   90.00
_cell.angle_gamma   90.00
#
_symmetry.space_group_name_H-M   'P 1'
#
loop_
_entity.id
_entity.type
_entity.pdbx_description
1 polymer ?
#
loop_
_entity_poly.entity_id
_entity_poly.type
_entity_poly.pdbx_seq_one_letter_code
_entity_poly.pdbx_strand_id
1 'polypeptide(L)'
;MAGDPGLFGPRSVTWQMHGDPMMWIAGVRALYLQALHPRAVAGVMQNSAAFQRNTRGRRDAWGRLMRTAHFVGTITYGTTAAAERAGAGVRGLHRRLSAADTATGERFRIDDPELLLWVHCAEVASYLHVLRRSGFPLTDAQADAYLDEQRTGARLVGLDPDGVPGDRAAYAAYFAAVRPRLALTGGARQVDAFLRRPPTPAPLVPARALVWHRVAGLAYGALPSYAHELYGRPAPRPATVTRRLRATGRILRAIPPSVRWRLPPRHILRAVERLGPDTRPAPYKLRRAAAILDGGEGPRGEPYH
;
A
#
# COMPACT_ATOMS: atom_id res chain seq x y z
N MET A 1 9.06 -11.83 -28.84
CA MET A 1 9.81 -11.00 -27.87
C MET A 1 8.95 -10.83 -26.64
N ALA A 2 9.46 -11.10 -25.44
CA ALA A 2 8.72 -10.83 -24.20
C ALA A 2 8.51 -9.31 -24.09
N GLY A 3 7.27 -8.86 -23.84
CA GLY A 3 6.95 -7.43 -23.73
C GLY A 3 7.64 -6.75 -22.54
N ASP A 4 7.59 -5.41 -22.49
CA ASP A 4 8.15 -4.61 -21.38
C ASP A 4 7.56 -5.04 -20.02
N PRO A 5 8.38 -5.61 -19.11
CA PRO A 5 7.91 -6.11 -17.82
C PRO A 5 7.47 -4.98 -16.87
N GLY A 6 7.83 -3.73 -17.16
CA GLY A 6 7.63 -2.60 -16.26
C GLY A 6 8.74 -2.49 -15.22
N LEU A 7 8.53 -1.64 -14.21
CA LEU A 7 9.49 -1.42 -13.12
C LEU A 7 9.63 -2.63 -12.21
N PHE A 8 8.53 -3.35 -12.00
CA PHE A 8 8.49 -4.57 -11.21
C PHE A 8 8.14 -5.70 -12.15
N GLY A 9 9.05 -6.65 -12.33
CA GLY A 9 8.84 -7.80 -13.20
C GLY A 9 8.22 -9.00 -12.46
N PRO A 10 7.80 -10.05 -13.17
CA PRO A 10 7.22 -11.27 -12.60
C PRO A 10 8.10 -12.04 -11.60
N ARG A 11 9.40 -11.71 -11.53
CA ARG A 11 10.34 -12.29 -10.56
C ARG A 11 10.42 -11.52 -9.24
N SER A 12 9.91 -10.29 -9.19
CA SER A 12 9.96 -9.44 -7.99
C SER A 12 8.97 -9.90 -6.92
N VAL A 13 9.29 -9.62 -5.66
CA VAL A 13 8.38 -9.87 -4.53
C VAL A 13 7.15 -8.97 -4.65
N THR A 14 7.36 -7.72 -5.05
CA THR A 14 6.34 -6.70 -5.32
C THR A 14 5.26 -7.21 -6.26
N TRP A 15 5.65 -7.80 -7.40
CA TRP A 15 4.71 -8.35 -8.37
C TRP A 15 3.80 -9.43 -7.77
N GLN A 16 4.36 -10.30 -6.94
CA GLN A 16 3.63 -11.39 -6.31
C GLN A 16 2.71 -10.89 -5.19
N MET A 17 3.21 -9.98 -4.35
CA MET A 17 2.50 -9.42 -3.21
C MET A 17 1.34 -8.51 -3.63
N HIS A 18 1.58 -7.55 -4.52
CA HIS A 18 0.57 -6.56 -4.91
C HIS A 18 -0.62 -7.18 -5.65
N GLY A 19 -0.51 -8.45 -6.04
CA GLY A 19 -1.58 -9.19 -6.69
C GLY A 19 -2.62 -9.68 -5.70
N ASP A 20 -2.29 -9.75 -4.42
CA ASP A 20 -3.09 -10.37 -3.36
C ASP A 20 -4.32 -9.51 -2.95
N PRO A 21 -5.50 -10.12 -2.71
CA PRO A 21 -6.71 -9.37 -2.34
C PRO A 21 -6.57 -8.63 -1.00
N MET A 22 -5.66 -9.06 -0.13
CA MET A 22 -5.43 -8.38 1.15
C MET A 22 -4.84 -6.99 0.98
N MET A 23 -4.35 -6.62 -0.22
CA MET A 23 -3.90 -5.26 -0.54
C MET A 23 -4.98 -4.20 -0.26
N TRP A 24 -6.26 -4.53 -0.39
CA TRP A 24 -7.35 -3.59 -0.04
C TRP A 24 -7.36 -3.25 1.46
N ILE A 25 -7.24 -4.24 2.33
CA ILE A 25 -7.18 -4.04 3.78
C ILE A 25 -5.89 -3.29 4.15
N ALA A 26 -4.80 -3.62 3.45
CA ALA A 26 -3.51 -2.98 3.65
C ALA A 26 -3.50 -1.50 3.25
N GLY A 27 -4.13 -1.14 2.13
CA GLY A 27 -4.31 0.25 1.71
C GLY A 27 -5.18 1.06 2.67
N VAL A 28 -6.26 0.45 3.20
CA VAL A 28 -7.08 1.14 4.23
C VAL A 28 -6.29 1.34 5.53
N ARG A 29 -5.44 0.37 5.94
CA ARG A 29 -4.54 0.53 7.08
C ARG A 29 -3.55 1.67 6.85
N ALA A 30 -2.97 1.76 5.65
CA ALA A 30 -2.06 2.84 5.27
C ALA A 30 -2.74 4.21 5.43
N LEU A 31 -3.98 4.37 4.99
CA LEU A 31 -4.70 5.64 5.10
C LEU A 31 -4.95 6.06 6.56
N TYR A 32 -5.28 5.13 7.45
CA TYR A 32 -5.34 5.44 8.89
C TYR A 32 -3.98 5.88 9.41
N LEU A 33 -2.93 5.12 9.11
CA LEU A 33 -1.59 5.41 9.62
C LEU A 33 -1.09 6.77 9.12
N GLN A 34 -1.18 7.02 7.81
CA GLN A 34 -0.78 8.27 7.16
C GLN A 34 -1.45 9.49 7.79
N ALA A 35 -2.74 9.36 8.17
CA ALA A 35 -3.52 10.45 8.74
C ALA A 35 -3.02 10.92 10.12
N LEU A 36 -2.17 10.16 10.80
CA LEU A 36 -1.60 10.54 12.09
C LEU A 36 -0.45 11.54 11.99
N HIS A 37 0.10 11.81 10.81
CA HIS A 37 1.08 12.88 10.65
C HIS A 37 0.36 14.22 10.38
N PRO A 38 0.47 15.24 11.25
CA PRO A 38 -0.31 16.47 11.17
C PRO A 38 -0.25 17.18 9.80
N ARG A 39 0.96 17.42 9.29
CA ARG A 39 1.16 18.06 7.98
C ARG A 39 0.65 17.20 6.82
N ALA A 40 0.92 15.89 6.81
CA ALA A 40 0.42 15.01 5.75
C ALA A 40 -1.11 15.01 5.67
N VAL A 41 -1.81 14.92 6.81
CA VAL A 41 -3.27 14.96 6.81
C VAL A 41 -3.82 16.35 6.48
N ALA A 42 -3.16 17.44 6.91
CA ALA A 42 -3.51 18.79 6.50
C ALA A 42 -3.42 18.96 4.97
N GLY A 43 -2.35 18.45 4.36
CA GLY A 43 -2.18 18.41 2.91
C GLY A 43 -3.33 17.71 2.19
N VAL A 44 -3.77 16.56 2.70
CA VAL A 44 -4.94 15.83 2.15
C VAL A 44 -6.24 16.61 2.35
N MET A 45 -6.49 17.18 3.54
CA MET A 45 -7.73 17.92 3.81
C MET A 45 -7.86 19.16 2.92
N GLN A 46 -6.75 19.86 2.67
CA GLN A 46 -6.74 21.13 1.96
C GLN A 46 -6.67 20.99 0.44
N ASN A 47 -6.23 19.84 -0.09
CA ASN A 47 -6.01 19.67 -1.54
C ASN A 47 -6.84 18.54 -2.19
N SER A 48 -7.63 17.78 -1.41
CA SER A 48 -8.37 16.63 -1.95
C SER A 48 -9.84 16.94 -2.22
N ALA A 49 -10.29 16.66 -3.45
CA ALA A 49 -11.70 16.66 -3.84
C ALA A 49 -12.59 15.67 -3.03
N ALA A 50 -11.99 14.74 -2.28
CA ALA A 50 -12.72 13.89 -1.34
C ALA A 50 -13.16 14.64 -0.07
N PHE A 51 -12.51 15.74 0.28
CA PHE A 51 -12.77 16.53 1.48
C PHE A 51 -13.21 17.96 1.16
N GLN A 52 -12.77 18.51 0.04
CA GLN A 52 -13.34 19.70 -0.58
C GLN A 52 -14.72 19.38 -1.19
N ARG A 53 -15.67 20.32 -1.10
CA ARG A 53 -16.93 20.24 -1.85
C ARG A 53 -16.63 20.49 -3.32
N ASN A 54 -17.00 19.57 -4.22
CA ASN A 54 -17.00 19.88 -5.65
C ASN A 54 -18.12 20.89 -6.00
N THR A 55 -18.17 21.37 -7.24
CA THR A 55 -19.18 22.31 -7.75
C THR A 55 -20.63 21.83 -7.60
N ARG A 56 -20.86 20.56 -7.25
CA ARG A 56 -22.18 19.96 -6.95
C ARG A 56 -22.37 19.65 -5.46
N GLY A 57 -21.54 20.19 -4.58
CA GLY A 57 -21.59 19.98 -3.13
C GLY A 57 -21.19 18.58 -2.64
N ARG A 58 -20.69 17.71 -3.53
CA ARG A 58 -20.39 16.30 -3.23
C ARG A 58 -18.89 16.08 -2.95
N ARG A 59 -18.60 15.16 -2.03
CA ARG A 59 -17.26 14.66 -1.71
C ARG A 59 -16.96 13.40 -2.55
N ASP A 60 -15.86 13.39 -3.32
CA ASP A 60 -15.44 12.22 -4.14
C ASP A 60 -14.49 11.28 -3.38
N ALA A 61 -15.10 10.53 -2.47
CA ALA A 61 -14.43 9.60 -1.59
C ALA A 61 -13.76 8.43 -2.30
N TRP A 62 -14.57 7.77 -3.14
CA TRP A 62 -14.23 6.54 -3.83
C TRP A 62 -13.24 6.82 -4.96
N GLY A 63 -13.37 7.94 -5.66
CA GLY A 63 -12.42 8.33 -6.70
C GLY A 63 -11.01 8.56 -6.15
N ARG A 64 -10.83 9.09 -4.94
CA ARG A 64 -9.48 9.23 -4.35
C ARG A 64 -8.82 7.87 -4.10
N LEU A 65 -9.51 6.96 -3.43
CA LEU A 65 -8.99 5.62 -3.15
C LEU A 65 -8.68 4.87 -4.46
N MET A 66 -9.57 4.98 -5.45
CA MET A 66 -9.37 4.37 -6.76
C MET A 66 -8.22 5.00 -7.54
N ARG A 67 -7.96 6.31 -7.42
CA ARG A 67 -6.79 6.97 -8.03
C ARG A 67 -5.47 6.45 -7.46
N THR A 68 -5.37 6.28 -6.14
CA THR A 68 -4.19 5.67 -5.52
C THR A 68 -4.04 4.20 -5.94
N ALA A 69 -5.12 3.41 -5.89
CA ALA A 69 -5.09 2.01 -6.33
C ALA A 69 -4.70 1.87 -7.82
N HIS A 70 -5.18 2.79 -8.67
CA HIS A 70 -4.81 2.85 -10.09
C HIS A 70 -3.34 3.23 -10.27
N PHE A 71 -2.83 4.18 -9.50
CA PHE A 71 -1.41 4.54 -9.53
C PHE A 71 -0.55 3.35 -9.10
N VAL A 72 -0.81 2.74 -7.95
CA VAL A 72 -0.10 1.54 -7.46
C VAL A 72 -0.17 0.41 -8.49
N GLY A 73 -1.34 0.15 -9.07
CA GLY A 73 -1.51 -0.86 -10.10
C GLY A 73 -0.75 -0.54 -11.39
N THR A 74 -0.67 0.73 -11.78
CA THR A 74 0.09 1.19 -12.96
C THR A 74 1.59 1.06 -12.75
N ILE A 75 2.12 1.47 -11.60
CA ILE A 75 3.56 1.36 -11.33
C ILE A 75 4.00 -0.09 -11.14
N THR A 76 3.12 -0.96 -10.62
CA THR A 76 3.41 -2.38 -10.38
C THR A 76 3.31 -3.22 -11.66
N TYR A 77 2.26 -3.03 -12.47
CA TYR A 77 1.91 -3.94 -13.57
C TYR A 77 1.85 -3.27 -14.95
N GLY A 78 2.04 -1.95 -15.01
CA GLY A 78 2.12 -1.20 -16.27
C GLY A 78 3.46 -1.40 -16.97
N THR A 79 3.60 -0.79 -18.15
CA THR A 79 4.90 -0.67 -18.82
C THR A 79 5.76 0.37 -18.09
N THR A 80 7.07 0.33 -18.31
CA THR A 80 8.02 1.30 -17.77
C THR A 80 7.59 2.71 -18.16
N ALA A 81 7.27 2.93 -19.44
CA ALA A 81 6.78 4.22 -19.92
C ALA A 81 5.45 4.67 -19.26
N ALA A 82 4.53 3.75 -18.95
CA ALA A 82 3.29 4.09 -18.25
C ALA A 82 3.56 4.48 -16.78
N ALA A 83 4.45 3.77 -16.10
CA ALA A 83 4.86 4.08 -14.74
C ALA A 83 5.56 5.45 -14.66
N GLU A 84 6.48 5.75 -15.59
CA GLU A 84 7.16 7.05 -15.67
C GLU A 84 6.19 8.20 -15.91
N ARG A 85 5.26 8.04 -16.86
CA ARG A 85 4.22 9.06 -17.12
C ARG A 85 3.34 9.30 -15.91
N ALA A 86 2.92 8.23 -15.22
CA ALA A 86 2.14 8.35 -13.99
C ALA A 86 2.93 9.09 -12.90
N GLY A 87 4.21 8.75 -12.70
CA GLY A 87 5.09 9.42 -11.76
C GLY A 87 5.30 10.90 -12.09
N ALA A 88 5.57 11.23 -13.36
CA ALA A 88 5.72 12.61 -13.82
C ALA A 88 4.44 13.44 -13.55
N GLY A 89 3.27 12.85 -13.78
CA GLY A 89 1.97 13.47 -13.46
C GLY A 89 1.80 13.73 -11.96
N VAL A 90 2.14 12.75 -11.11
CA VAL A 90 2.09 12.90 -9.64
C VAL A 90 3.04 14.00 -9.16
N ARG A 91 4.31 13.99 -9.60
CA ARG A 91 5.29 15.04 -9.23
C ARG A 91 4.85 16.41 -9.74
N GLY A 92 4.30 16.48 -10.95
CA GLY A 92 3.76 17.72 -11.51
C GLY A 92 2.59 18.29 -10.69
N LEU A 93 1.71 17.43 -10.19
CA LEU A 93 0.65 17.82 -9.28
C LEU A 93 1.22 18.27 -7.93
N HIS A 94 2.06 17.46 -7.28
CA HIS A 94 2.63 17.79 -5.96
C HIS A 94 3.39 19.11 -5.97
N ARG A 95 4.14 19.43 -7.04
CA ARG A 95 4.86 20.71 -7.18
C ARG A 95 3.96 21.95 -7.14
N ARG A 96 2.68 21.81 -7.49
CA ARG A 96 1.70 22.91 -7.54
C ARG A 96 0.87 23.03 -6.27
N LEU A 97 0.92 22.03 -5.39
CA LEU A 97 0.10 21.99 -4.19
C LEU A 97 0.91 22.44 -2.97
N SER A 98 0.24 23.17 -2.10
CA SER A 98 0.73 23.56 -0.78
C SER A 98 -0.39 23.40 0.23
N ALA A 99 -0.04 23.43 1.51
CA ALA A 99 -1.01 23.45 2.60
C ALA A 99 -0.45 24.28 3.76
N ALA A 100 -1.34 24.71 4.65
CA ALA A 100 -0.97 25.34 5.91
C ALA A 100 -1.01 24.31 7.05
N ASP A 101 -0.02 24.32 7.93
CA ASP A 101 -0.05 23.57 9.17
C ASP A 101 -1.21 24.08 10.04
N THR A 102 -2.07 23.18 10.52
CA THR A 102 -3.27 23.58 11.25
C THR A 102 -2.99 24.11 12.66
N ALA A 103 -1.81 23.85 13.22
CA ALA A 103 -1.42 24.32 14.54
C ALA A 103 -0.63 25.63 14.46
N THR A 104 0.29 25.76 13.48
CA THR A 104 1.19 26.92 13.39
C THR A 104 0.80 27.93 12.31
N GLY A 105 -0.04 27.55 11.35
CA GLY A 105 -0.38 28.36 10.18
C GLY A 105 0.72 28.43 9.11
N GLU A 106 1.88 27.83 9.37
CA GLU A 106 3.02 27.79 8.46
C GLU A 106 2.65 27.10 7.14
N ARG A 107 2.98 27.72 6.01
CA ARG A 107 2.78 27.10 4.70
C ARG A 107 3.92 26.15 4.38
N PHE A 108 3.58 24.97 3.92
CA PHE A 108 4.53 23.98 3.42
C PHE A 108 4.08 23.44 2.06
N ARG A 109 5.05 22.91 1.30
CA ARG A 109 4.78 22.31 -0.01
C ARG A 109 4.44 20.82 0.14
N ILE A 110 3.58 20.30 -0.73
CA ILE A 110 3.20 18.88 -0.68
C ILE A 110 4.33 17.95 -1.17
N ASP A 111 5.26 18.47 -1.97
CA ASP A 111 6.45 17.75 -2.42
C ASP A 111 7.63 17.83 -1.44
N ASP A 112 7.39 18.22 -0.19
CA ASP A 112 8.37 18.10 0.90
C ASP A 112 8.83 16.63 1.04
N PRO A 113 10.14 16.33 0.90
CA PRO A 113 10.67 14.97 0.97
C PRO A 113 10.32 14.24 2.27
N GLU A 114 10.26 14.92 3.43
CA GLU A 114 9.92 14.25 4.69
C GLU A 114 8.45 13.77 4.69
N LEU A 115 7.55 14.58 4.12
CA LEU A 115 6.14 14.22 4.01
C LEU A 115 5.92 13.09 2.99
N LEU A 116 6.61 13.16 1.85
CA LEU A 116 6.57 12.10 0.85
C LEU A 116 7.10 10.78 1.43
N LEU A 117 8.20 10.83 2.19
CA LEU A 117 8.82 9.67 2.82
C LEU A 117 7.88 9.03 3.85
N TRP A 118 7.17 9.84 4.66
CA TRP A 118 6.15 9.35 5.57
C TRP A 118 5.02 8.62 4.85
N VAL A 119 4.45 9.25 3.81
CA VAL A 119 3.35 8.66 3.05
C VAL A 119 3.77 7.33 2.43
N HIS A 120 4.96 7.29 1.82
CA HIS A 120 5.53 6.09 1.22
C HIS A 120 5.77 4.99 2.25
N CYS A 121 6.51 5.27 3.33
CA CYS A 121 6.85 4.26 4.34
C CYS A 121 5.60 3.73 5.07
N ALA A 122 4.62 4.59 5.38
CA ALA A 122 3.36 4.18 5.99
C ALA A 122 2.53 3.26 5.06
N GLU A 123 2.60 3.48 3.75
CA GLU A 123 1.96 2.65 2.73
C GLU A 123 2.64 1.28 2.63
N VAL A 124 3.93 1.27 2.33
CA VAL A 124 4.72 0.05 2.13
C VAL A 124 4.72 -0.85 3.37
N ALA A 125 4.92 -0.27 4.56
CA ALA A 125 4.87 -1.03 5.80
C ALA A 125 3.48 -1.60 6.08
N SER A 126 2.41 -0.93 5.63
CA SER A 126 1.06 -1.48 5.74
C SER A 126 0.83 -2.67 4.82
N TYR A 127 1.34 -2.60 3.59
CA TYR A 127 1.31 -3.70 2.63
C TYR A 127 2.02 -4.94 3.19
N LEU A 128 3.27 -4.79 3.60
CA LEU A 128 4.05 -5.89 4.18
C LEU A 128 3.38 -6.48 5.43
N HIS A 129 2.96 -5.63 6.37
CA HIS A 129 2.38 -6.05 7.64
C HIS A 129 1.09 -6.86 7.46
N VAL A 130 0.16 -6.36 6.65
CA VAL A 130 -1.12 -7.03 6.42
C VAL A 130 -0.93 -8.34 5.66
N LEU A 131 -0.11 -8.36 4.61
CA LEU A 131 0.13 -9.58 3.83
C LEU A 131 0.77 -10.67 4.70
N ARG A 132 1.87 -10.38 5.41
CA ARG A 132 2.52 -11.35 6.30
C ARG A 132 1.56 -11.91 7.34
N ARG A 133 0.81 -11.04 8.04
CA ARG A 133 -0.12 -11.47 9.09
C ARG A 133 -1.36 -12.20 8.55
N SER A 134 -1.72 -11.99 7.29
CA SER A 134 -2.82 -12.70 6.63
C SER A 134 -2.47 -14.13 6.17
N GLY A 135 -1.23 -14.58 6.40
CA GLY A 135 -0.76 -15.90 5.97
C GLY A 135 -0.27 -15.95 4.52
N PHE A 136 0.05 -14.81 3.92
CA PHE A 136 0.81 -14.79 2.67
C PHE A 136 2.24 -15.30 2.95
N PRO A 137 2.78 -16.27 2.19
CA PRO A 137 4.03 -16.94 2.52
C PRO A 137 5.24 -16.09 2.10
N LEU A 138 5.72 -15.23 3.01
CA LEU A 138 6.96 -14.48 2.87
C LEU A 138 7.97 -14.94 3.90
N THR A 139 9.20 -15.20 3.46
CA THR A 139 10.35 -15.29 4.35
C THR A 139 10.77 -13.90 4.81
N ASP A 140 11.67 -13.86 5.79
CA ASP A 140 12.28 -12.62 6.26
C ASP A 140 13.14 -11.94 5.19
N ALA A 141 13.95 -12.72 4.46
CA ALA A 141 14.72 -12.21 3.31
C ALA A 141 13.82 -11.64 2.21
N GLN A 142 12.67 -12.28 1.92
CA GLN A 142 11.71 -11.75 0.93
C GLN A 142 11.01 -10.48 1.43
N ALA A 143 10.83 -10.34 2.74
CA ALA A 143 10.30 -9.11 3.32
C ALA A 143 11.29 -7.95 3.15
N ASP A 144 12.59 -8.18 3.36
CA ASP A 144 13.62 -7.17 3.13
C ASP A 144 13.78 -6.85 1.64
N ALA A 145 13.80 -7.87 0.77
CA ALA A 145 13.82 -7.68 -0.69
C ALA A 145 12.61 -6.86 -1.19
N TYR A 146 11.41 -7.10 -0.64
CA TYR A 146 10.23 -6.30 -0.96
C TYR A 146 10.42 -4.82 -0.60
N LEU A 147 11.00 -4.53 0.57
CA LEU A 147 11.22 -3.16 1.04
C LEU A 147 12.26 -2.44 0.17
N ASP A 148 13.34 -3.12 -0.19
CA ASP A 148 14.36 -2.58 -1.09
C ASP A 148 13.78 -2.32 -2.50
N GLU A 149 12.99 -3.25 -3.03
CA GLU A 149 12.27 -3.07 -4.30
C GLU A 149 11.43 -1.78 -4.30
N GLN A 150 10.80 -1.40 -3.18
CA GLN A 150 9.96 -0.19 -3.12
C GLN A 150 10.73 1.12 -3.32
N ARG A 151 12.05 1.14 -3.13
CA ARG A 151 12.90 2.30 -3.44
C ARG A 151 12.82 2.69 -4.92
N THR A 152 12.64 1.70 -5.81
CA THR A 152 12.40 1.94 -7.24
C THR A 152 11.07 2.67 -7.47
N GLY A 153 10.04 2.37 -6.67
CA GLY A 153 8.75 3.08 -6.74
C GLY A 153 8.82 4.48 -6.14
N ALA A 154 9.66 4.69 -5.13
CA ALA A 154 9.78 5.95 -4.41
C ALA A 154 10.23 7.12 -5.31
N ARG A 155 11.13 6.88 -6.28
CA ARG A 155 11.53 7.92 -7.25
C ARG A 155 10.37 8.45 -8.07
N LEU A 156 9.34 7.64 -8.32
CA LEU A 156 8.20 8.09 -9.11
C LEU A 156 7.40 9.17 -8.39
N VAL A 157 7.38 9.15 -7.06
CA VAL A 157 6.70 10.16 -6.24
C VAL A 157 7.60 11.34 -5.86
N GLY A 158 8.88 11.33 -6.28
CA GLY A 158 9.82 12.43 -6.09
C GLY A 158 10.81 12.25 -4.93
N LEU A 159 10.91 11.05 -4.37
CA LEU A 159 11.91 10.72 -3.36
C LEU A 159 13.24 10.30 -4.00
N ASP A 160 14.34 10.59 -3.31
CA ASP A 160 15.63 9.94 -3.58
C ASP A 160 15.56 8.49 -3.06
N PRO A 161 15.75 7.46 -3.92
CA PRO A 161 15.75 6.05 -3.51
C PRO A 161 16.69 5.73 -2.35
N ASP A 162 17.86 6.37 -2.29
CA ASP A 162 18.88 6.08 -1.27
C ASP A 162 18.48 6.62 0.10
N GLY A 163 17.64 7.65 0.15
CA GLY A 163 17.04 8.20 1.37
C GLY A 163 15.86 7.38 1.90
N VAL A 164 15.39 6.35 1.17
CA VAL A 164 14.27 5.51 1.59
C VAL A 164 14.80 4.28 2.34
N PRO A 165 14.22 3.89 3.50
CA PRO A 165 14.59 2.66 4.19
C PRO A 165 14.49 1.42 3.27
N GLY A 166 15.51 0.55 3.27
CA GLY A 166 15.60 -0.61 2.37
C GLY A 166 15.24 -1.95 2.98
N ASP A 167 15.13 -2.03 4.30
CA ASP A 167 14.89 -3.27 5.02
C ASP A 167 14.04 -3.04 6.28
N ARG A 168 13.66 -4.12 6.97
CA ARG A 168 12.81 -4.04 8.16
C ARG A 168 13.46 -3.28 9.31
N ALA A 169 14.79 -3.35 9.47
CA ALA A 169 15.49 -2.67 10.56
C ALA A 169 15.49 -1.15 10.32
N ALA A 170 15.79 -0.71 9.10
CA ALA A 170 15.72 0.67 8.68
C ALA A 170 14.30 1.23 8.78
N TYR A 171 13.28 0.45 8.39
CA TYR A 171 11.88 0.85 8.58
C TYR A 171 11.52 1.00 10.07
N ALA A 172 11.98 0.10 10.94
CA ALA A 172 11.74 0.19 12.38
C ALA A 172 12.39 1.45 12.98
N ALA A 173 13.64 1.76 12.59
CA ALA A 173 14.34 2.97 13.01
C ALA A 173 13.62 4.23 12.52
N TYR A 174 13.17 4.25 11.26
CA TYR A 174 12.40 5.35 10.70
C TYR A 174 11.10 5.60 11.48
N PHE A 175 10.30 4.56 11.75
CA PHE A 175 9.06 4.71 12.52
C PHE A 175 9.30 5.16 13.96
N ALA A 176 10.39 4.70 14.60
CA ALA A 176 10.78 5.19 15.92
C ALA A 176 11.09 6.70 15.91
N ALA A 177 11.83 7.17 14.89
CA ALA A 177 12.18 8.58 14.75
C ALA A 177 10.97 9.49 14.45
N VAL A 178 10.01 9.02 13.65
CA VAL A 178 8.82 9.81 13.30
C VAL A 178 7.75 9.80 14.40
N ARG A 179 7.68 8.74 15.22
CA ARG A 179 6.61 8.55 16.23
C ARG A 179 6.32 9.79 17.09
N PRO A 180 7.31 10.54 17.62
CA PRO A 180 7.04 11.73 18.44
C PRO A 180 6.33 12.86 17.70
N ARG A 181 6.37 12.88 16.35
CA ARG A 181 5.73 13.90 15.51
C ARG A 181 4.28 13.54 15.14
N LEU A 182 3.81 12.35 15.52
CA LEU A 182 2.47 11.87 15.18
C LEU A 182 1.46 12.35 16.23
N ALA A 183 0.30 12.81 15.76
CA ALA A 183 -0.76 13.32 16.63
C ALA A 183 -2.16 13.10 16.03
N LEU A 184 -3.16 12.99 16.90
CA LEU A 184 -4.56 12.98 16.49
C LEU A 184 -5.08 14.40 16.27
N THR A 185 -5.02 14.87 15.03
CA THR A 185 -5.57 16.18 14.62
C THR A 185 -7.05 16.10 14.25
N GLY A 186 -7.69 17.25 14.05
CA GLY A 186 -9.05 17.31 13.50
C GLY A 186 -9.16 16.66 12.12
N GLY A 187 -8.14 16.80 11.27
CA GLY A 187 -8.06 16.11 9.98
C GLY A 187 -7.98 14.59 10.14
N ALA A 188 -7.17 14.11 11.08
CA ALA A 188 -7.06 12.68 11.38
C ALA A 188 -8.40 12.06 11.84
N ARG A 189 -9.16 12.79 12.67
CA ARG A 189 -10.52 12.39 13.08
C ARG A 189 -11.49 12.34 11.90
N GLN A 190 -11.41 13.30 10.98
CA GLN A 190 -12.23 13.29 9.76
C GLN A 190 -11.90 12.11 8.86
N VAL A 191 -10.61 11.80 8.65
CA VAL A 191 -10.20 10.60 7.89
C VAL A 191 -10.71 9.33 8.56
N ASP A 192 -10.60 9.21 9.87
CA ASP A 192 -11.07 8.04 10.61
C ASP A 192 -12.61 7.87 10.57
N ALA A 193 -13.37 8.96 10.71
CA ALA A 193 -14.82 8.94 10.52
C ALA A 193 -15.19 8.53 9.08
N PHE A 194 -14.50 9.11 8.11
CA PHE A 194 -14.70 8.85 6.69
C PHE A 194 -14.38 7.40 6.31
N LEU A 195 -13.27 6.83 6.78
CA LEU A 195 -12.90 5.44 6.49
C LEU A 195 -13.85 4.45 7.16
N ARG A 196 -14.44 4.76 8.31
CA ARG A 196 -15.45 3.89 8.92
C ARG A 196 -16.81 3.96 8.22
N ARG A 197 -17.19 5.13 7.71
CA ARG A 197 -18.50 5.40 7.10
C ARG A 197 -18.36 6.33 5.89
N PRO A 198 -17.83 5.83 4.76
CA PRO A 198 -17.69 6.65 3.56
C PRO A 198 -19.07 7.06 3.03
N PRO A 199 -19.23 8.27 2.47
CA PRO A 199 -20.47 8.70 1.83
C PRO A 199 -20.88 7.69 0.76
N THR A 200 -22.09 7.12 0.88
CA THR A 200 -22.55 6.00 0.06
C THR A 200 -23.99 6.22 -0.36
N PRO A 201 -24.34 6.06 -1.65
CA PRO A 201 -25.73 6.17 -2.12
C PRO A 201 -26.65 5.22 -1.34
N ALA A 202 -27.89 5.66 -1.06
CA ALA A 202 -28.83 4.92 -0.21
C ALA A 202 -28.97 3.41 -0.55
N PRO A 203 -29.03 2.99 -1.83
CA PRO A 203 -29.14 1.56 -2.17
C PRO A 203 -27.93 0.70 -1.76
N LEU A 204 -26.75 1.30 -1.61
CA LEU A 204 -25.51 0.59 -1.29
C LEU A 204 -25.17 0.59 0.21
N VAL A 205 -26.03 1.22 1.05
CA VAL A 205 -25.83 1.29 2.50
C VAL A 205 -25.75 -0.08 3.18
N PRO A 206 -26.62 -1.07 2.86
CA PRO A 206 -26.52 -2.40 3.47
C PRO A 206 -25.20 -3.12 3.12
N ALA A 207 -24.78 -3.05 1.85
CA ALA A 207 -23.52 -3.63 1.40
C ALA A 207 -22.30 -2.99 2.09
N ARG A 208 -22.30 -1.66 2.26
CA ARG A 208 -21.29 -0.95 3.05
C ARG A 208 -21.29 -1.42 4.51
N ALA A 209 -22.45 -1.53 5.14
CA ALA A 209 -22.56 -1.92 6.54
C ALA A 209 -22.03 -3.36 6.76
N LEU A 210 -22.32 -4.27 5.83
CA LEU A 210 -21.93 -5.68 5.93
C LEU A 210 -20.45 -5.91 5.59
N VAL A 211 -19.96 -5.31 4.50
CA VAL A 211 -18.63 -5.61 3.95
C VAL A 211 -17.61 -4.56 4.37
N TRP A 212 -17.86 -3.29 4.05
CA TRP A 212 -16.88 -2.23 4.25
C TRP A 212 -16.56 -1.99 5.74
N HIS A 213 -17.57 -2.03 6.62
CA HIS A 213 -17.32 -1.86 8.05
C HIS A 213 -16.36 -2.93 8.61
N ARG A 214 -16.43 -4.17 8.09
CA ARG A 214 -15.53 -5.26 8.48
C ARG A 214 -14.12 -5.03 7.95
N VAL A 215 -13.99 -4.57 6.70
CA VAL A 215 -12.70 -4.19 6.08
C VAL A 215 -12.04 -3.06 6.86
N ALA A 216 -12.76 -1.95 7.08
CA ALA A 216 -12.25 -0.78 7.78
C ALA A 216 -11.89 -1.10 9.24
N GLY A 217 -12.71 -1.89 9.93
CA GLY A 217 -12.44 -2.32 11.31
C GLY A 217 -11.25 -3.27 11.42
N LEU A 218 -11.06 -4.18 10.46
CA LEU A 218 -9.91 -5.09 10.42
C LEU A 218 -8.62 -4.34 10.10
N ALA A 219 -8.65 -3.41 9.14
CA ALA A 219 -7.53 -2.53 8.82
C ALA A 219 -7.13 -1.66 10.02
N TYR A 220 -8.12 -1.05 10.69
CA TYR A 220 -7.91 -0.28 11.91
C TYR A 220 -7.30 -1.13 13.03
N GLY A 221 -7.85 -2.32 13.29
CA GLY A 221 -7.31 -3.22 14.30
C GLY A 221 -5.91 -3.76 13.98
N ALA A 222 -5.44 -3.64 12.74
CA ALA A 222 -4.11 -4.03 12.33
C ALA A 222 -3.06 -2.90 12.49
N LEU A 223 -3.46 -1.71 12.95
CA LEU A 223 -2.54 -0.63 13.27
C LEU A 223 -1.58 -1.01 14.41
N PRO A 224 -0.41 -0.35 14.52
CA PRO A 224 0.47 -0.52 15.67
C PRO A 224 -0.17 0.04 16.96
N SER A 225 0.28 -0.43 18.13
CA SER A 225 -0.28 -0.02 19.43
C SER A 225 -0.27 1.49 19.65
N TYR A 226 0.83 2.17 19.28
CA TYR A 226 0.93 3.62 19.43
C TYR A 226 -0.12 4.38 18.60
N ALA A 227 -0.56 3.84 17.48
CA ALA A 227 -1.61 4.48 16.68
C ALA A 227 -2.97 4.34 17.38
N HIS A 228 -3.22 3.22 18.05
CA HIS A 228 -4.42 3.03 18.88
C HIS A 228 -4.45 4.01 20.06
N GLU A 229 -3.31 4.19 20.74
CA GLU A 229 -3.13 5.21 21.80
C GLU A 229 -3.45 6.61 21.27
N LEU A 230 -2.86 7.02 20.15
CA LEU A 230 -3.12 8.33 19.53
C LEU A 230 -4.60 8.50 19.15
N TYR A 231 -5.24 7.45 18.61
CA TYR A 231 -6.66 7.47 18.26
C TYR A 231 -7.61 7.38 19.48
N GLY A 232 -7.09 7.21 20.70
CA GLY A 232 -7.87 7.12 21.93
C GLY A 232 -8.77 5.88 22.01
N ARG A 233 -8.40 4.77 21.34
CA ARG A 233 -9.16 3.51 21.37
C ARG A 233 -8.24 2.35 21.74
N PRO A 234 -8.66 1.44 22.64
CA PRO A 234 -7.83 0.31 23.04
C PRO A 234 -7.37 -0.54 21.84
N ALA A 235 -6.10 -0.91 21.83
CA ALA A 235 -5.56 -1.83 20.84
C ALA A 235 -6.19 -3.22 21.00
N PRO A 236 -6.77 -3.83 19.95
CA PRO A 236 -7.25 -5.20 20.04
C PRO A 236 -6.09 -6.17 20.28
N ARG A 237 -6.36 -7.31 20.93
CA ARG A 237 -5.36 -8.36 21.14
C ARG A 237 -4.71 -8.78 19.80
N PRO A 238 -3.36 -8.74 19.67
CA PRO A 238 -2.68 -9.04 18.41
C PRO A 238 -3.07 -10.40 17.80
N ALA A 239 -3.24 -11.43 18.63
CA ALA A 239 -3.66 -12.77 18.21
C ALA A 239 -5.04 -12.78 17.55
N THR A 240 -6.00 -12.02 18.09
CA THR A 240 -7.36 -11.90 17.53
C THR A 240 -7.33 -11.25 16.16
N VAL A 241 -6.55 -10.18 15.99
CA VAL A 241 -6.42 -9.49 14.71
C VAL A 241 -5.73 -10.40 13.68
N THR A 242 -4.66 -11.10 14.08
CA THR A 242 -3.97 -12.06 13.19
C THR A 242 -4.91 -13.19 12.77
N ARG A 243 -5.72 -13.75 13.67
CA ARG A 243 -6.72 -14.78 13.32
C ARG A 243 -7.73 -14.25 12.29
N ARG A 244 -8.22 -13.02 12.47
CA ARG A 244 -9.16 -12.38 11.53
C ARG A 244 -8.50 -12.11 10.17
N LEU A 245 -7.26 -11.60 10.14
CA LEU A 245 -6.51 -11.40 8.91
C LEU A 245 -6.28 -12.72 8.16
N ARG A 246 -5.92 -13.81 8.86
CA ARG A 246 -5.76 -15.14 8.27
C ARG A 246 -7.09 -15.69 7.73
N ALA A 247 -8.18 -15.57 8.48
CA ALA A 247 -9.49 -16.03 8.05
C ALA A 247 -9.97 -15.27 6.81
N THR A 248 -9.87 -13.93 6.83
CA THR A 248 -10.20 -13.09 5.68
C THR A 248 -9.30 -13.39 4.48
N GLY A 249 -7.99 -13.56 4.70
CA GLY A 249 -7.04 -13.94 3.66
C GLY A 249 -7.38 -15.29 3.01
N ARG A 250 -7.75 -16.31 3.79
CA ARG A 250 -8.20 -17.61 3.27
C ARG A 250 -9.45 -17.47 2.41
N ILE A 251 -10.46 -16.76 2.91
CA ILE A 251 -11.72 -16.54 2.18
C ILE A 251 -11.46 -15.81 0.85
N LEU A 252 -10.73 -14.69 0.90
CA LEU A 252 -10.49 -13.87 -0.29
C LEU A 252 -9.58 -14.56 -1.32
N ARG A 253 -8.63 -15.38 -0.88
CA ARG A 253 -7.76 -16.17 -1.79
C ARG A 253 -8.46 -17.39 -2.37
N ALA A 254 -9.54 -17.88 -1.76
CA ALA A 254 -10.38 -18.94 -2.32
C ALA A 254 -11.22 -18.45 -3.52
N ILE A 255 -11.42 -17.14 -3.67
CA ILE A 255 -12.07 -16.56 -4.84
C ILE A 255 -11.16 -16.78 -6.07
N PRO A 256 -11.64 -17.43 -7.14
CA PRO A 256 -10.82 -17.73 -8.31
C PRO A 256 -10.13 -16.48 -8.88
N PRO A 257 -8.83 -16.55 -9.26
CA PRO A 257 -8.10 -15.40 -9.82
C PRO A 257 -8.78 -14.78 -11.05
N SER A 258 -9.45 -15.62 -11.85
CA SER A 258 -10.25 -15.22 -13.02
C SER A 258 -11.43 -14.31 -12.67
N VAL A 259 -11.98 -14.43 -11.47
CA VAL A 259 -13.07 -13.56 -10.95
C VAL A 259 -12.46 -12.34 -10.27
N ARG A 260 -11.41 -12.54 -9.45
CA ARG A 260 -10.76 -11.49 -8.66
C ARG A 260 -10.22 -10.33 -9.50
N TRP A 261 -9.60 -10.62 -10.65
CA TRP A 261 -8.94 -9.60 -11.48
C TRP A 261 -9.83 -9.00 -12.58
N ARG A 262 -11.07 -9.46 -12.71
CA ARG A 262 -12.06 -8.86 -13.63
C ARG A 262 -12.63 -7.56 -13.09
N LEU A 263 -12.60 -7.37 -11.75
CA LEU A 263 -12.98 -6.13 -11.10
C LEU A 263 -11.94 -5.03 -11.40
N PRO A 264 -12.36 -3.82 -11.78
CA PRO A 264 -11.44 -2.74 -12.07
C PRO A 264 -10.64 -2.31 -10.82
N PRO A 265 -9.37 -1.92 -10.98
CA PRO A 265 -8.65 -1.82 -12.24
C PRO A 265 -7.97 -3.13 -12.70
N ARG A 266 -8.09 -3.46 -13.99
CA ARG A 266 -7.63 -4.73 -14.60
C ARG A 266 -6.12 -4.80 -14.90
N HIS A 267 -5.29 -4.15 -14.09
CA HIS A 267 -3.86 -4.00 -14.37
C HIS A 267 -3.13 -5.35 -14.53
N ILE A 268 -3.44 -6.32 -13.67
CA ILE A 268 -2.85 -7.66 -13.70
C ILE A 268 -3.22 -8.39 -15.00
N LEU A 269 -4.48 -8.31 -15.45
CA LEU A 269 -4.91 -8.96 -16.69
C LEU A 269 -4.17 -8.37 -17.90
N ARG A 270 -4.08 -7.04 -17.98
CA ARG A 270 -3.31 -6.36 -19.05
C ARG A 270 -1.83 -6.70 -19.04
N ALA A 271 -1.25 -6.92 -17.86
CA ALA A 271 0.14 -7.33 -17.74
C ALA A 271 0.35 -8.78 -18.19
N VAL A 272 -0.58 -9.68 -17.83
CA VAL A 272 -0.58 -11.08 -18.28
C VAL A 272 -0.81 -11.18 -19.79
N GLU A 273 -1.71 -10.38 -20.37
CA GLU A 273 -1.89 -10.27 -21.83
C GLU A 273 -0.60 -9.80 -22.52
N ARG A 274 0.11 -8.84 -21.93
CA ARG A 274 1.37 -8.29 -22.46
C ARG A 274 2.56 -9.24 -22.37
N LEU A 275 2.69 -9.96 -21.25
CA LEU A 275 3.90 -10.71 -20.90
C LEU A 275 3.73 -12.24 -20.98
N GLY A 276 2.50 -12.72 -21.15
CA GLY A 276 2.17 -14.14 -21.20
C GLY A 276 1.59 -14.70 -19.89
N PRO A 277 0.90 -15.86 -19.96
CA PRO A 277 0.18 -16.48 -18.84
C PRO A 277 1.07 -16.80 -17.63
N ASP A 278 2.34 -17.13 -17.86
CA ASP A 278 3.31 -17.47 -16.81
C ASP A 278 3.70 -16.28 -15.93
N THR A 279 3.29 -15.06 -16.28
CA THR A 279 3.50 -13.87 -15.46
C THR A 279 2.42 -13.65 -14.42
N ARG A 280 1.39 -14.50 -14.38
CA ARG A 280 0.32 -14.43 -13.38
C ARG A 280 0.89 -14.39 -11.93
N PRO A 281 0.54 -13.39 -11.09
CA PRO A 281 0.97 -13.37 -9.69
C PRO A 281 0.50 -14.62 -8.94
N ALA A 282 1.40 -15.30 -8.26
CA ALA A 282 1.13 -16.49 -7.49
C ALA A 282 2.13 -16.64 -6.31
N PRO A 283 1.63 -16.83 -5.06
CA PRO A 283 2.50 -16.92 -3.88
C PRO A 283 3.56 -18.02 -3.94
N TYR A 284 3.31 -19.13 -4.65
CA TYR A 284 4.27 -20.24 -4.75
C TYR A 284 5.54 -19.89 -5.54
N LYS A 285 5.50 -18.87 -6.41
CA LYS A 285 6.66 -18.47 -7.22
C LYS A 285 7.80 -17.92 -6.36
N LEU A 286 7.47 -17.32 -5.21
CA LEU A 286 8.44 -16.88 -4.22
C LEU A 286 9.15 -18.05 -3.54
N ARG A 287 8.44 -19.16 -3.29
CA ARG A 287 9.03 -20.37 -2.69
C ARG A 287 10.04 -21.04 -3.62
N ARG A 288 9.73 -21.08 -4.92
CA ARG A 288 10.63 -21.67 -5.93
C ARG A 288 11.90 -20.84 -6.11
N ALA A 289 11.80 -19.51 -6.07
CA ALA A 289 12.97 -18.63 -6.14
C ALA A 289 13.91 -18.80 -4.94
N ALA A 290 13.35 -18.94 -3.72
CA ALA A 290 14.15 -19.22 -2.52
C ALA A 290 14.87 -20.58 -2.61
N ALA A 291 14.18 -21.64 -3.02
CA ALA A 291 14.78 -22.96 -3.17
C ALA A 291 15.91 -23.05 -4.22
N ILE A 292 15.89 -22.19 -5.25
CA ILE A 292 16.95 -22.10 -6.25
C ILE A 292 18.19 -21.38 -5.69
N LEU A 293 18.00 -20.39 -4.82
CA LEU A 293 19.11 -19.68 -4.16
C LEU A 293 19.78 -20.54 -3.09
N ASP A 294 19.00 -21.35 -2.35
CA ASP A 294 19.51 -22.23 -1.29
C ASP A 294 20.13 -23.54 -1.82
N GLY A 295 19.90 -23.91 -3.10
CA GLY A 295 20.37 -25.15 -3.71
C GLY A 295 21.61 -25.03 -4.60
N GLY A 296 22.29 -23.87 -4.59
CA GLY A 296 23.43 -23.55 -5.46
C GLY A 296 24.80 -24.06 -5.00
N GLU A 297 24.91 -24.64 -3.82
CA GLU A 297 26.15 -25.28 -3.33
C GLU A 297 25.96 -26.78 -3.17
N GLY A 298 26.46 -27.55 -4.14
CA GLY A 298 26.57 -29.01 -4.12
C GLY A 298 27.58 -29.46 -5.19
N PRO A 299 28.45 -30.44 -4.89
CA PRO A 299 29.85 -30.41 -5.29
C PRO A 299 30.10 -30.82 -6.74
N ARG A 300 31.13 -30.20 -7.35
CA ARG A 300 31.80 -30.75 -8.53
C ARG A 300 32.46 -32.07 -8.10
N GLY A 301 31.80 -33.18 -8.37
CA GLY A 301 32.43 -34.50 -8.39
C GLY A 301 33.05 -34.71 -9.77
N GLU A 302 34.38 -34.74 -9.83
CA GLU A 302 35.13 -35.25 -10.99
C GLU A 302 34.78 -36.72 -11.26
N PRO A 303 34.88 -37.17 -12.52
CA PRO A 303 34.74 -38.57 -12.87
C PRO A 303 36.08 -39.28 -12.69
N TYR A 304 36.10 -40.41 -11.98
CA TYR A 304 37.15 -41.41 -12.15
C TYR A 304 36.53 -42.70 -12.67
N HIS A 305 37.21 -43.19 -13.72
CA HIS A 305 37.18 -44.48 -14.41
C HIS A 305 36.39 -45.65 -13.80
#